data_AF-A0AAW2K774-F1
#
_entry.id   AF-A0AAW2K774-F1
#
_cell.length_a   1.000
_cell.length_b   1.000
_cell.length_c   1.000
_cell.angle_alpha   90.00
_cell.angle_beta   90.00
_cell.angle_gamma   90.00
#
_symmetry.space_group_name_H-M   'P 1'
#
loop_
_entity.id
_entity.type
_entity.pdbx_description
1 polymer ?
#
loop_
_entity_poly.entity_id
_entity_poly.type
_entity_poly.pdbx_seq_one_letter_code
_entity_poly.pdbx_strand_id
1 'polypeptide(L)'
;QVGSRRESGEVVVLCSIEMASSDENASKSIDIKAEKQKKRRKAGKEELKIEGYSINGLSIAGHETCVILPGLNLAFDIGKCPQRAVSQQFLFISHGHMDHIGGLPMYVATRGLYRMAPPTVFVPKVIKENVEKIFEAHRAMDQSELNHTLIGLDVGEEFRLRKDLIVRAFKTYHVIPSQIINYADKFENKAILLIHFSARYQLDVIENAVSALPLPLAGRVFALTNGF
;
A
#
# COMPACT_ATOMS: atom_id res chain seq x y z
N GLN A 1 16.19 -39.23 -0.30
CA GLN A 1 15.95 -38.36 -1.47
C GLN A 1 14.45 -38.15 -1.61
N VAL A 2 13.96 -36.97 -1.22
CA VAL A 2 12.61 -36.50 -1.54
C VAL A 2 12.82 -35.05 -2.00
N GLY A 3 12.55 -34.79 -3.28
CA GLY A 3 12.93 -33.56 -3.95
C GLY A 3 12.14 -32.36 -3.43
N SER A 4 12.86 -31.32 -3.00
CA SER A 4 12.28 -30.00 -2.78
C SER A 4 11.93 -29.41 -4.15
N ARG A 5 10.66 -29.53 -4.56
CA ARG A 5 10.15 -28.71 -5.66
C ARG A 5 10.22 -27.26 -5.21
N ARG A 6 11.09 -26.49 -5.86
CA ARG A 6 11.12 -25.02 -5.78
C ARG A 6 9.81 -24.52 -6.38
N GLU A 7 8.92 -23.99 -5.56
CA GLU A 7 7.78 -23.23 -6.05
C GLU A 7 8.21 -21.77 -6.21
N SER A 8 8.46 -21.39 -7.46
CA SER A 8 8.73 -20.01 -7.88
C SER A 8 7.48 -19.17 -7.71
N GLY A 9 7.33 -18.52 -6.56
CA GLY A 9 6.30 -17.50 -6.35
C GLY A 9 6.70 -16.19 -7.01
N GLU A 10 5.93 -15.72 -7.98
CA GLU A 10 6.10 -14.39 -8.56
C GLU A 10 5.33 -13.35 -7.73
N VAL A 11 6.05 -12.36 -7.17
CA VAL A 11 5.54 -10.99 -6.84
C VAL A 11 4.56 -10.90 -5.65
N VAL A 12 4.49 -9.87 -4.79
CA VAL A 12 5.26 -8.68 -4.37
C VAL A 12 4.85 -8.50 -2.90
N VAL A 13 5.80 -8.33 -1.98
CA VAL A 13 5.43 -7.90 -0.63
C VAL A 13 5.33 -6.38 -0.63
N LEU A 14 4.12 -5.89 -0.41
CA LEU A 14 3.84 -4.48 -0.15
C LEU A 14 3.96 -4.25 1.35
N CYS A 15 5.03 -3.56 1.72
CA CYS A 15 5.29 -3.16 3.08
C CYS A 15 4.69 -1.76 3.23
N SER A 16 3.48 -1.68 3.79
CA SER A 16 2.92 -0.37 4.18
C SER A 16 3.62 0.09 5.46
N ILE A 17 4.28 1.24 5.38
CA ILE A 17 4.98 1.84 6.52
C ILE A 17 4.05 2.87 7.14
N GLU A 18 3.32 2.53 8.19
CA GLU A 18 2.47 3.48 8.91
C GLU A 18 3.13 3.93 10.20
N MET A 19 2.98 5.22 10.53
CA MET A 19 3.64 5.84 11.66
C MET A 19 2.63 6.54 12.56
N ALA A 20 2.57 6.12 13.82
CA ALA A 20 1.93 6.87 14.90
C ALA A 20 2.83 8.04 15.34
N SER A 21 2.22 9.10 15.85
CA SER A 21 2.91 10.29 16.34
C SER A 21 3.59 10.04 17.69
N SER A 22 4.87 10.41 17.78
CA SER A 22 5.44 10.96 19.01
C SER A 22 6.65 11.85 18.69
N ASP A 23 6.47 13.11 19.04
CA ASP A 23 7.36 14.27 19.26
C ASP A 23 8.84 14.35 18.82
N GLU A 24 9.07 15.55 18.29
CA GLU A 24 10.20 16.50 18.37
C GLU A 24 11.49 16.42 17.53
N ASN A 25 11.72 17.59 16.92
CA ASN A 25 12.96 18.24 16.47
C ASN A 25 13.65 17.79 15.17
N ALA A 26 13.54 18.63 14.13
CA ALA A 26 14.59 19.61 13.84
C ALA A 26 14.18 20.57 12.70
N SER A 27 14.26 21.87 12.97
CA SER A 27 14.27 22.93 11.96
C SER A 27 15.64 23.05 11.30
N LYS A 28 15.70 23.29 9.98
CA LYS A 28 16.27 24.52 9.38
C LYS A 28 16.20 24.49 7.85
N SER A 29 15.76 25.63 7.33
CA SER A 29 15.62 26.07 5.94
C SER A 29 16.96 26.33 5.25
N ILE A 30 17.07 26.06 3.94
CA ILE A 30 17.78 26.91 2.96
C ILE A 30 17.05 26.85 1.60
N ASP A 31 16.92 28.03 1.00
CA ASP A 31 16.26 28.37 -0.26
C ASP A 31 16.88 27.73 -1.53
N ILE A 32 16.09 26.93 -2.25
CA ILE A 32 16.33 26.57 -3.66
C ILE A 32 14.97 26.55 -4.39
N LYS A 33 14.22 27.67 -4.34
CA LYS A 33 12.85 27.73 -4.90
C LYS A 33 12.77 28.20 -6.36
N ALA A 34 13.81 28.80 -6.93
CA ALA A 34 13.67 29.47 -8.23
C ALA A 34 13.95 28.58 -9.46
N GLU A 35 14.72 27.50 -9.35
CA GLU A 35 15.23 26.78 -10.54
C GLU A 35 14.51 25.45 -10.83
N LYS A 36 13.88 24.82 -9.82
CA LYS A 36 13.10 23.58 -9.99
C LYS A 36 11.76 23.77 -10.70
N GLN A 37 11.24 25.00 -10.77
CA GLN A 37 9.91 25.27 -11.35
C GLN A 37 9.88 25.12 -12.89
N LYS A 38 11.04 25.21 -13.56
CA LYS A 38 11.14 25.09 -15.03
C LYS A 38 11.23 23.64 -15.53
N LYS A 39 11.75 22.69 -14.73
CA LYS A 39 11.80 21.25 -15.10
C LYS A 39 10.48 20.50 -14.88
N ARG A 40 9.58 21.01 -14.02
CA ARG A 40 8.28 20.38 -13.70
C ARG A 40 7.27 20.34 -14.86
N ARG A 41 7.49 21.07 -15.96
CA ARG A 41 6.52 21.22 -17.05
C ARG A 41 6.63 20.19 -18.18
N LYS A 42 7.56 19.22 -18.12
CA LYS A 42 7.84 18.33 -19.26
C LYS A 42 8.17 16.88 -18.92
N ALA A 43 7.57 16.32 -17.87
CA ALA A 43 7.48 14.88 -17.69
C ALA A 43 6.00 14.48 -17.72
N GLY A 44 5.55 13.88 -18.82
CA GLY A 44 4.31 13.10 -18.77
C GLY A 44 4.49 12.04 -17.69
N LYS A 45 3.49 11.83 -16.82
CA LYS A 45 3.55 10.80 -15.77
C LYS A 45 3.78 9.44 -16.44
N GLU A 46 5.02 8.97 -16.46
CA GLU A 46 5.35 7.61 -16.86
C GLU A 46 4.69 6.64 -15.87
N GLU A 47 4.06 5.59 -16.41
CA GLU A 47 3.45 4.53 -15.62
C GLU A 47 4.56 3.72 -14.92
N LEU A 48 4.52 3.63 -13.60
CA LEU A 48 5.50 2.85 -12.84
C LEU A 48 5.30 1.37 -13.16
N LYS A 49 6.33 0.71 -13.69
CA LYS A 49 6.34 -0.73 -13.98
C LYS A 49 7.45 -1.40 -13.19
N ILE A 50 7.11 -2.44 -12.43
CA ILE A 50 8.04 -3.22 -11.64
C ILE A 50 7.82 -4.69 -11.98
N GLU A 51 8.86 -5.41 -12.40
CA GLU A 51 8.79 -6.83 -12.77
C GLU A 51 7.63 -7.15 -13.73
N GLY A 52 7.32 -6.25 -14.67
CA GLY A 52 6.23 -6.40 -15.64
C GLY A 52 4.84 -6.02 -15.12
N TYR A 53 4.68 -5.66 -13.84
CA TYR A 53 3.42 -5.20 -13.28
C TYR A 53 3.29 -3.69 -13.37
N SER A 54 2.21 -3.24 -13.99
CA SER A 54 1.78 -1.84 -13.93
C SER A 54 1.31 -1.49 -12.52
N ILE A 55 1.87 -0.43 -11.96
CA ILE A 55 1.53 0.10 -10.65
C ILE A 55 0.97 1.51 -10.86
N ASN A 56 -0.27 1.68 -10.43
CA ASN A 56 -0.96 2.94 -10.44
C ASN A 56 -1.21 3.37 -9.00
N GLY A 57 -1.26 4.67 -8.72
CA GLY A 57 -1.62 5.08 -7.38
C GLY A 57 -1.12 6.46 -7.03
N LEU A 58 -1.55 6.88 -5.85
CA LEU A 58 -1.22 8.15 -5.23
C LEU A 58 -1.02 7.91 -3.74
N SER A 59 0.00 8.56 -3.17
CA SER A 59 0.24 8.59 -1.74
C SER A 59 0.57 10.03 -1.33
N ILE A 60 -0.44 10.77 -0.88
CA ILE A 60 -0.30 12.10 -0.30
C ILE A 60 -0.64 11.99 1.18
N ALA A 61 0.37 12.18 2.03
CA ALA A 61 0.24 12.06 3.47
C ALA A 61 -0.90 12.93 4.03
N GLY A 62 -1.79 12.31 4.83
CA GLY A 62 -2.94 12.97 5.45
C GLY A 62 -4.09 13.30 4.48
N HIS A 63 -3.94 12.99 3.18
CA HIS A 63 -4.94 13.28 2.17
C HIS A 63 -5.50 12.00 1.55
N GLU A 64 -4.64 11.14 1.00
CA GLU A 64 -5.04 9.89 0.37
C GLU A 64 -3.83 9.01 0.06
N THR A 65 -3.93 7.74 0.44
CA THR A 65 -3.10 6.64 -0.06
C THR A 65 -4.02 5.65 -0.78
N CYS A 66 -3.68 5.33 -2.03
CA CYS A 66 -4.29 4.25 -2.80
C CYS A 66 -3.32 3.77 -3.87
N VAL A 67 -2.93 2.50 -3.80
CA VAL A 67 -2.00 1.84 -4.73
C VAL A 67 -2.68 0.66 -5.39
N ILE A 68 -2.68 0.63 -6.71
CA ILE A 68 -3.50 -0.24 -7.55
C ILE A 68 -2.56 -1.07 -8.42
N LEU A 69 -2.73 -2.38 -8.40
CA LEU A 69 -2.02 -3.34 -9.25
C LEU A 69 -3.05 -4.08 -10.12
N PRO A 70 -3.47 -3.51 -11.26
CA PRO A 70 -4.58 -4.03 -12.05
C PRO A 70 -4.35 -5.46 -12.54
N GLY A 71 -3.10 -5.80 -12.93
CA GLY A 71 -2.74 -7.14 -13.40
C GLY A 71 -2.85 -8.24 -12.33
N LEU A 72 -2.94 -7.85 -11.06
CA LEU A 72 -3.14 -8.76 -9.93
C LEU A 72 -4.56 -8.67 -9.34
N ASN A 73 -5.39 -7.76 -9.83
CA ASN A 73 -6.73 -7.47 -9.31
C ASN A 73 -6.69 -6.98 -7.84
N LEU A 74 -5.66 -6.21 -7.48
CA LEU A 74 -5.36 -5.77 -6.11
C LEU A 74 -5.35 -4.25 -5.98
N ALA A 75 -5.79 -3.77 -4.82
CA ALA A 75 -5.49 -2.44 -4.30
C ALA A 75 -4.96 -2.50 -2.86
N PHE A 76 -4.10 -1.55 -2.51
CA PHE A 76 -3.60 -1.28 -1.18
C PHE A 76 -4.05 0.12 -0.78
N ASP A 77 -4.75 0.20 0.34
CA ASP A 77 -5.47 1.37 0.83
C ASP A 77 -6.44 1.98 -0.18
N ILE A 78 -7.35 2.78 0.33
CA ILE A 78 -8.43 3.39 -0.43
C ILE A 78 -8.89 4.71 0.19
N GLY A 79 -7.95 5.62 0.47
CA GLY A 79 -8.23 6.89 1.15
C GLY A 79 -9.48 7.63 0.67
N LYS A 80 -9.58 7.95 -0.63
CA LYS A 80 -10.77 8.61 -1.21
C LYS A 80 -11.52 7.78 -2.25
N CYS A 81 -11.17 6.50 -2.40
CA CYS A 81 -11.78 5.62 -3.40
C CYS A 81 -11.71 6.17 -4.84
N PRO A 82 -10.52 6.21 -5.46
CA PRO A 82 -10.41 6.61 -6.86
C PRO A 82 -11.12 5.58 -7.74
N GLN A 83 -11.79 6.03 -8.82
CA GLN A 83 -12.60 5.16 -9.69
C GLN A 83 -11.85 3.92 -10.20
N ARG A 84 -10.54 4.02 -10.42
CA ARG A 84 -9.69 2.91 -10.88
C ARG A 84 -9.52 1.80 -9.83
N ALA A 85 -9.67 2.10 -8.54
CA ALA A 85 -9.58 1.12 -7.46
C ALA A 85 -10.86 0.27 -7.36
N VAL A 86 -12.00 0.81 -7.79
CA VAL A 86 -13.31 0.12 -7.75
C VAL A 86 -13.28 -1.21 -8.50
N SER A 87 -12.50 -1.32 -9.59
CA SER A 87 -12.39 -2.55 -10.37
C SER A 87 -11.61 -3.67 -9.68
N GLN A 88 -10.84 -3.37 -8.63
CA GLN A 88 -10.02 -4.38 -7.95
C GLN A 88 -10.85 -5.25 -7.03
N GLN A 89 -10.70 -6.57 -7.10
CA GLN A 89 -11.46 -7.56 -6.32
C GLN A 89 -10.93 -7.68 -4.89
N PHE A 90 -9.62 -7.51 -4.71
CA PHE A 90 -8.95 -7.68 -3.43
C PHE A 90 -8.40 -6.33 -2.96
N LEU A 91 -8.80 -5.92 -1.76
CA LEU A 91 -8.36 -4.67 -1.15
C LEU A 91 -7.63 -4.97 0.16
N PHE A 92 -6.43 -4.45 0.32
CA PHE A 92 -5.62 -4.57 1.53
C PHE A 92 -5.54 -3.20 2.20
N ILE A 93 -6.06 -3.09 3.42
CA ILE A 93 -5.92 -1.90 4.25
C ILE A 93 -4.74 -2.13 5.19
N SER A 94 -3.87 -1.14 5.33
CA SER A 94 -2.74 -1.26 6.26
C SER A 94 -3.03 -0.74 7.68
N HIS A 95 -3.78 0.37 7.83
CA HIS A 95 -4.36 0.84 9.11
C HIS A 95 -5.64 1.65 8.91
N GLY A 96 -6.26 2.01 10.04
CA GLY A 96 -7.50 2.76 10.10
C GLY A 96 -7.37 4.29 10.03
N HIS A 97 -6.23 4.88 9.65
CA HIS A 97 -6.22 6.33 9.39
C HIS A 97 -7.12 6.67 8.18
N MET A 98 -7.75 7.84 8.25
CA MET A 98 -8.79 8.24 7.29
C MET A 98 -8.27 8.33 5.85
N ASP A 99 -7.03 8.77 5.66
CA ASP A 99 -6.38 8.84 4.35
C ASP A 99 -6.02 7.46 3.78
N HIS A 100 -6.23 6.36 4.52
CA HIS A 100 -6.02 4.99 4.06
C HIS A 100 -7.33 4.21 3.92
N ILE A 101 -8.24 4.37 4.87
CA ILE A 101 -9.48 3.57 4.91
C ILE A 101 -10.73 4.37 4.52
N GLY A 102 -10.66 5.70 4.46
CA GLY A 102 -11.84 6.56 4.41
C GLY A 102 -12.81 6.25 3.26
N GLY A 103 -12.31 5.87 2.09
CA GLY A 103 -13.10 5.52 0.92
C GLY A 103 -13.65 4.09 0.93
N LEU A 104 -13.43 3.30 1.98
CA LEU A 104 -13.81 1.89 2.04
C LEU A 104 -15.33 1.66 1.87
N PRO A 105 -16.24 2.39 2.55
CA PRO A 105 -17.67 2.23 2.33
C PRO A 105 -18.07 2.60 0.89
N MET A 106 -17.52 3.69 0.37
CA MET A 106 -17.77 4.16 -1.01
C MET A 106 -17.35 3.12 -2.05
N TYR A 107 -16.21 2.47 -1.83
CA TYR A 107 -15.71 1.39 -2.68
C TYR A 107 -16.70 0.22 -2.77
N VAL A 108 -17.16 -0.29 -1.63
CA VAL A 108 -18.11 -1.42 -1.58
C VAL A 108 -19.45 -1.00 -2.20
N ALA A 109 -19.95 0.19 -1.86
CA ALA A 109 -21.20 0.72 -2.39
C ALA A 109 -21.15 0.87 -3.93
N THR A 110 -20.07 1.43 -4.47
CA THR A 110 -19.89 1.64 -5.91
C THR A 110 -19.84 0.31 -6.67
N ARG A 111 -19.18 -0.71 -6.11
CA ARG A 111 -19.17 -2.06 -6.69
C ARG A 111 -20.57 -2.67 -6.73
N GLY A 112 -21.36 -2.50 -5.66
CA GLY A 112 -22.76 -2.91 -5.61
C GLY A 112 -23.61 -2.21 -6.67
N LEU A 113 -23.47 -0.88 -6.79
CA LEU A 113 -24.14 -0.07 -7.81
C LEU A 113 -23.85 -0.57 -9.23
N TYR A 114 -22.60 -0.96 -9.50
CA TYR A 114 -22.18 -1.50 -10.80
C TYR A 114 -22.43 -3.00 -10.95
N ARG A 115 -23.11 -3.65 -10.00
CA ARG A 115 -23.40 -5.10 -10.01
C ARG A 115 -22.14 -5.95 -10.17
N MET A 116 -21.03 -5.48 -9.62
CA MET A 116 -19.77 -6.22 -9.58
C MET A 116 -19.84 -7.28 -8.48
N ALA A 117 -18.95 -8.27 -8.55
CA ALA A 117 -18.78 -9.22 -7.46
C ALA A 117 -18.45 -8.48 -6.14
N PRO A 118 -18.99 -8.90 -4.99
CA PRO A 118 -18.58 -8.40 -3.69
C PRO A 118 -17.06 -8.50 -3.52
N PRO A 119 -16.38 -7.45 -3.02
CA PRO A 119 -14.93 -7.48 -2.85
C PRO A 119 -14.52 -8.29 -1.62
N THR A 120 -13.27 -8.74 -1.61
CA THR A 120 -12.61 -9.27 -0.40
C THR A 120 -11.67 -8.21 0.15
N VAL A 121 -11.93 -7.77 1.38
CA VAL A 121 -11.19 -6.73 2.07
C VAL A 121 -10.39 -7.37 3.19
N PHE A 122 -9.09 -7.13 3.20
CA PHE A 122 -8.16 -7.56 4.23
C PHE A 122 -7.79 -6.35 5.08
N VAL A 123 -7.83 -6.53 6.40
CA VAL A 123 -7.51 -5.49 7.40
C VAL A 123 -6.62 -6.09 8.49
N PRO A 124 -5.85 -5.28 9.23
CA PRO A 124 -5.23 -5.74 10.46
C PRO A 124 -6.31 -6.28 11.40
N LYS A 125 -6.08 -7.46 11.97
CA LYS A 125 -7.06 -8.11 12.86
C LYS A 125 -7.53 -7.20 13.99
N VAL A 126 -6.62 -6.36 14.51
CA VAL A 126 -6.89 -5.40 15.60
C VAL A 126 -7.96 -4.35 15.24
N ILE A 127 -8.14 -4.01 13.97
CA ILE A 127 -9.15 -3.02 13.53
C ILE A 127 -10.40 -3.67 12.92
N LYS A 128 -10.44 -5.00 12.80
CA LYS A 128 -11.51 -5.70 12.08
C LYS A 128 -12.89 -5.35 12.63
N GLU A 129 -13.08 -5.42 13.94
CA GLU A 129 -14.36 -5.08 14.59
C GLU A 129 -14.75 -3.61 14.40
N ASN A 130 -13.78 -2.69 14.35
CA ASN A 130 -14.04 -1.29 14.06
C ASN A 130 -14.55 -1.11 12.62
N VAL A 131 -13.98 -1.86 11.67
CA VAL A 131 -14.40 -1.81 10.27
C VAL A 131 -15.78 -2.42 10.08
N GLU A 132 -16.10 -3.51 10.78
CA GLU A 132 -17.48 -4.05 10.81
C GLU A 132 -18.48 -2.99 11.28
N LYS A 133 -18.16 -2.25 12.36
CA LYS A 133 -18.99 -1.15 12.85
C LYS A 133 -19.14 0.00 11.86
N ILE A 134 -18.10 0.31 11.05
CA ILE A 134 -18.20 1.32 9.98
C ILE A 134 -19.25 0.89 8.95
N PHE A 135 -19.24 -0.38 8.54
CA PHE A 135 -20.23 -0.89 7.59
C PHE A 135 -21.63 -0.90 8.20
N GLU A 136 -21.79 -1.38 9.44
CA GLU A 136 -23.09 -1.34 10.14
C GLU A 136 -23.65 0.08 10.22
N ALA A 137 -22.82 1.07 10.55
CA ALA A 137 -23.24 2.47 10.59
C ALA A 137 -23.73 2.96 9.20
N HIS A 138 -23.04 2.60 8.12
CA HIS A 138 -23.46 2.98 6.77
C HIS A 138 -24.73 2.24 6.33
N ARG A 139 -24.86 0.94 6.63
CA ARG A 139 -26.08 0.15 6.37
C ARG A 139 -27.29 0.77 7.06
N ALA A 140 -27.15 1.22 8.31
CA ALA A 140 -28.23 1.86 9.06
C ALA A 140 -28.66 3.21 8.46
N MET A 141 -27.75 3.95 7.80
CA MET A 141 -28.05 5.24 7.18
C MET A 141 -28.60 5.12 5.75
N ASP A 142 -27.97 4.30 4.91
CA ASP A 142 -28.21 4.23 3.46
C ASP A 142 -29.10 3.04 3.05
N GLN A 143 -29.37 2.10 3.97
CA GLN A 143 -30.13 0.86 3.72
C GLN A 143 -29.54 -0.03 2.61
N SER A 144 -28.29 0.19 2.22
CA SER A 144 -27.57 -0.65 1.28
C SER A 144 -26.99 -1.88 1.97
N GLU A 145 -26.97 -3.02 1.26
CA GLU A 145 -26.41 -4.29 1.79
C GLU A 145 -24.90 -4.19 2.07
N LEU A 146 -24.19 -3.37 1.28
CA LEU A 146 -22.73 -3.25 1.30
C LEU A 146 -22.07 -4.63 1.33
N ASN A 147 -22.42 -5.52 0.40
CA ASN A 147 -21.91 -6.88 0.36
C ASN A 147 -20.39 -6.91 0.18
N HIS A 148 -19.67 -7.53 1.12
CA HIS A 148 -18.22 -7.71 1.09
C HIS A 148 -17.81 -8.91 1.95
N THR A 149 -16.59 -9.41 1.74
CA THR A 149 -15.93 -10.35 2.66
C THR A 149 -14.85 -9.59 3.42
N LEU A 150 -14.89 -9.62 4.76
CA LEU A 150 -13.89 -8.96 5.60
C LEU A 150 -13.00 -9.98 6.32
N ILE A 151 -11.69 -9.93 6.06
CA ILE A 151 -10.70 -10.84 6.61
C ILE A 151 -9.72 -10.04 7.46
N GLY A 152 -9.59 -10.42 8.73
CA GLY A 152 -8.55 -9.88 9.62
C GLY A 152 -7.28 -10.72 9.49
N LEU A 153 -6.13 -10.09 9.26
CA LEU A 153 -4.83 -10.76 9.23
C LEU A 153 -3.96 -10.34 10.42
N ASP A 154 -3.32 -11.30 11.06
CA ASP A 154 -2.27 -11.07 12.05
C ASP A 154 -0.90 -10.92 11.37
N VAL A 155 0.03 -10.25 12.06
CA VAL A 155 1.42 -10.13 11.58
C VAL A 155 2.03 -11.52 11.39
N GLY A 156 2.64 -11.74 10.23
CA GLY A 156 3.25 -13.02 9.86
C GLY A 156 2.30 -14.03 9.25
N GLU A 157 0.98 -13.80 9.32
CA GLU A 157 -0.02 -14.65 8.69
C GLU A 157 0.07 -14.57 7.16
N GLU A 158 -0.03 -15.72 6.52
CA GLU A 158 -0.04 -15.84 5.06
C GLU A 158 -1.46 -16.13 4.58
N PHE A 159 -1.88 -15.42 3.54
CA PHE A 159 -3.12 -15.67 2.83
C PHE A 159 -2.82 -15.98 1.36
N ARG A 160 -3.20 -17.18 0.92
CA ARG A 160 -3.05 -17.60 -0.48
C ARG A 160 -4.25 -17.13 -1.29
N LEU A 161 -4.07 -16.06 -2.07
CA LEU A 161 -5.12 -15.51 -2.94
C LEU A 161 -5.39 -16.40 -4.16
N ARG A 162 -4.32 -16.97 -4.75
CA ARG A 162 -4.34 -17.86 -5.92
C ARG A 162 -3.11 -18.77 -5.87
N LYS A 163 -3.02 -19.74 -6.77
CA LYS A 163 -1.95 -20.77 -6.76
C LYS A 163 -0.53 -20.17 -6.75
N ASP A 164 -0.37 -18.99 -7.33
CA ASP A 164 0.87 -18.29 -7.59
C ASP A 164 0.98 -16.93 -6.86
N LEU A 165 0.03 -16.60 -5.96
CA LEU A 165 0.04 -15.34 -5.23
C LEU A 165 -0.29 -15.56 -3.75
N ILE A 166 0.68 -15.24 -2.90
CA ILE A 166 0.56 -15.28 -1.45
C ILE A 166 0.79 -13.88 -0.93
N VAL A 167 -0.08 -13.45 -0.02
CA VAL A 167 0.08 -12.20 0.73
C VAL A 167 0.49 -12.54 2.14
N ARG A 168 1.44 -11.77 2.69
CA ARG A 168 1.87 -11.89 4.08
C ARG A 168 1.89 -10.53 4.73
N ALA A 169 1.31 -10.42 5.92
CA ALA A 169 1.39 -9.20 6.72
C ALA A 169 2.74 -9.12 7.44
N PHE A 170 3.38 -7.94 7.42
CA PHE A 170 4.59 -7.65 8.19
C PHE A 170 4.36 -6.43 9.06
N LYS A 171 4.98 -6.42 10.24
CA LYS A 171 4.92 -5.25 11.13
C LYS A 171 5.98 -4.24 10.71
N THR A 172 5.58 -2.98 10.62
CA THR A 172 6.43 -1.86 10.20
C THR A 172 6.64 -0.85 11.33
N TYR A 173 7.81 -0.19 11.37
CA TYR A 173 8.23 0.76 12.41
C TYR A 173 9.17 1.88 11.90
N HIS A 174 8.68 3.13 11.81
CA HIS A 174 9.42 4.43 11.80
C HIS A 174 10.56 4.74 10.80
N VAL A 175 11.52 3.84 10.48
CA VAL A 175 12.70 4.22 9.68
C VAL A 175 12.92 3.26 8.51
N ILE A 176 12.93 3.79 7.27
CA ILE A 176 13.01 3.01 6.01
C ILE A 176 14.22 2.06 6.02
N PRO A 177 15.46 2.50 6.33
CA PRO A 177 16.59 1.59 6.45
C PRO A 177 16.39 0.48 7.48
N SER A 178 15.96 0.77 8.71
CA SER A 178 15.99 -0.25 9.78
C SER A 178 14.96 -1.34 9.59
N GLN A 179 13.81 -1.05 8.98
CA GLN A 179 12.70 -1.99 8.90
C GLN A 179 12.92 -3.10 7.89
N ILE A 180 13.18 -2.73 6.64
CA ILE A 180 13.31 -3.70 5.57
C ILE A 180 14.58 -4.54 5.73
N ILE A 181 15.64 -3.95 6.31
CA ILE A 181 16.89 -4.65 6.63
C ILE A 181 16.65 -5.76 7.67
N ASN A 182 15.85 -5.51 8.71
CA ASN A 182 15.53 -6.54 9.73
C ASN A 182 14.75 -7.75 9.18
N TYR A 183 14.10 -7.58 8.03
CA TYR A 183 13.38 -8.64 7.35
C TYR A 183 14.07 -9.09 6.05
N ALA A 184 15.29 -8.61 5.77
CA ALA A 184 15.98 -8.85 4.50
C ALA A 184 16.06 -10.33 4.13
N ASP A 185 16.38 -11.19 5.11
CA ASP A 185 16.50 -12.64 4.95
C ASP A 185 15.15 -13.35 4.78
N LYS A 186 14.03 -12.68 5.09
CA LYS A 186 12.68 -13.22 4.90
C LYS A 186 12.09 -12.89 3.53
N PHE A 187 12.74 -12.01 2.77
CA PHE A 187 12.28 -11.62 1.45
C PHE A 187 13.02 -12.43 0.39
N GLU A 188 12.29 -13.35 -0.26
CA GLU A 188 12.75 -14.06 -1.46
C GLU A 188 12.20 -13.43 -2.75
N ASN A 189 11.52 -12.28 -2.63
CA ASN A 189 10.81 -11.62 -3.72
C ASN A 189 11.76 -11.00 -4.76
N LYS A 190 11.34 -11.04 -6.03
CA LYS A 190 12.02 -10.33 -7.15
C LYS A 190 11.99 -8.81 -6.98
N ALA A 191 10.91 -8.28 -6.40
CA ALA A 191 10.76 -6.86 -6.11
C ALA A 191 9.93 -6.60 -4.84
N ILE A 192 10.20 -5.47 -4.19
CA ILE A 192 9.54 -4.97 -2.98
C ILE A 192 9.15 -3.51 -3.26
N LEU A 193 7.87 -3.19 -3.10
CA LEU A 193 7.38 -1.82 -3.23
C LEU A 193 7.08 -1.25 -1.85
N LEU A 194 7.72 -0.13 -1.54
CA LEU A 194 7.43 0.70 -0.37
C LEU A 194 6.40 1.75 -0.74
N ILE A 195 5.35 1.83 0.07
CA ILE A 195 4.25 2.78 -0.08
C ILE A 195 4.08 3.56 1.22
N HIS A 196 3.41 4.71 1.11
CA HIS A 196 3.08 5.56 2.24
C HIS A 196 4.30 6.07 3.02
N PHE A 197 4.85 7.21 2.59
CA PHE A 197 5.92 7.88 3.30
C PHE A 197 5.38 9.07 4.11
N SER A 198 5.92 9.24 5.33
CA SER A 198 5.55 10.39 6.17
C SER A 198 5.89 11.72 5.48
N ALA A 199 4.98 12.69 5.57
CA ALA A 199 5.19 14.07 5.10
C ALA A 199 6.44 14.76 5.68
N ARG A 200 7.01 14.20 6.76
CA ARG A 200 8.23 14.72 7.39
C ARG A 200 9.49 14.45 6.57
N TYR A 201 9.47 13.42 5.72
CA TYR A 201 10.61 13.10 4.88
C TYR A 201 10.58 13.94 3.59
N GLN A 202 11.76 14.29 3.09
CA GLN A 202 11.90 14.85 1.76
C GLN A 202 12.12 13.72 0.75
N LEU A 203 11.75 13.95 -0.51
CA LEU A 203 11.86 12.95 -1.57
C LEU A 203 13.28 12.39 -1.74
N ASP A 204 14.28 13.28 -1.69
CA ASP A 204 15.70 12.92 -1.78
C ASP A 204 16.15 12.03 -0.62
N VAL A 205 15.63 12.23 0.59
CA VAL A 205 15.91 11.36 1.74
C VAL A 205 15.40 9.94 1.48
N ILE A 206 14.20 9.80 0.91
CA ILE A 206 13.60 8.50 0.59
C ILE A 206 14.42 7.80 -0.51
N GLU A 207 14.74 8.52 -1.59
CA GLU A 207 15.52 7.99 -2.72
C GLU A 207 16.93 7.57 -2.29
N ASN A 208 17.60 8.39 -1.48
CA ASN A 208 18.91 8.06 -0.93
C ASN A 208 18.86 6.85 0.00
N ALA A 209 17.84 6.75 0.86
CA ALA A 209 17.68 5.61 1.76
C ALA A 209 17.46 4.31 0.99
N VAL A 210 16.63 4.31 -0.06
CA VAL A 210 16.40 3.14 -0.92
C VAL A 210 17.66 2.76 -1.68
N SER A 211 18.38 3.76 -2.23
CA SER A 211 19.62 3.53 -2.98
C SER A 211 20.77 3.01 -2.12
N ALA A 212 20.76 3.31 -0.82
CA ALA A 212 21.76 2.87 0.15
C ALA A 212 21.47 1.50 0.78
N LEU A 213 20.39 0.81 0.39
CA LEU A 213 20.07 -0.50 0.96
C LEU A 213 21.13 -1.55 0.63
N PRO A 214 21.62 -2.32 1.61
CA PRO A 214 22.62 -3.36 1.38
C PRO A 214 22.03 -4.58 0.67
N LEU A 215 22.89 -5.47 0.17
CA LEU A 215 22.46 -6.82 -0.20
C LEU A 215 21.85 -7.54 1.02
N PRO A 216 20.81 -8.39 0.83
CA PRO A 216 20.19 -8.82 -0.43
C PRO A 216 19.09 -7.89 -0.98
N LEU A 217 18.92 -6.67 -0.44
CA LEU A 217 17.83 -5.76 -0.82
C LEU A 217 18.17 -4.81 -1.98
N ALA A 218 19.46 -4.54 -2.18
CA ALA A 218 19.94 -3.67 -3.24
C ALA A 218 19.35 -4.06 -4.61
N GLY A 219 18.81 -3.07 -5.35
CA GLY A 219 18.30 -3.25 -6.70
C GLY A 219 16.91 -3.88 -6.83
N ARG A 220 16.28 -4.31 -5.72
CA ARG A 220 14.92 -4.89 -5.72
C ARG A 220 13.89 -4.13 -4.90
N VAL A 221 14.28 -3.03 -4.27
CA VAL A 221 13.38 -2.19 -3.46
C VAL A 221 13.06 -0.92 -4.21
N PHE A 222 11.78 -0.59 -4.32
CA PHE A 222 11.25 0.56 -5.03
C PHE A 222 10.38 1.39 -4.10
N ALA A 223 10.34 2.70 -4.30
CA ALA A 223 9.49 3.62 -3.54
C ALA A 223 8.41 4.22 -4.45
N LEU A 224 7.14 4.14 -4.05
CA LEU A 224 6.08 4.88 -4.73
C LEU A 224 6.08 6.34 -4.25
N THR A 225 6.65 7.23 -5.05
CA THR A 225 6.77 8.66 -4.74
C THR A 225 5.73 9.52 -5.47
N ASN A 226 4.79 8.89 -6.20
CA ASN A 226 3.68 9.58 -6.82
C ASN A 226 2.77 10.20 -5.75
N GLY A 227 2.77 11.54 -5.67
CA GLY A 227 2.03 12.29 -4.64
C GLY A 227 2.93 12.99 -3.61
N PHE A 228 4.24 12.75 -3.64
CA PHE A 228 5.24 13.55 -2.93
C PHE A 228 5.57 14.87 -3.63
#